data_AF-A0A3D3P0V8-F1
#
_entry.id   AF-A0A3D3P0V8-F1
#
_cell.length_a   1.000
_cell.length_b   1.000
_cell.length_c   1.000
_cell.angle_alpha   90.00
_cell.angle_beta   90.00
_cell.angle_gamma   90.00
#
_symmetry.space_group_name_H-M   'P 1'
#
loop_
_entity.id
_entity.type
_entity.pdbx_description
1 polymer ?
#
loop_
_entity_poly.entity_id
_entity_poly.type
_entity_poly.pdbx_seq_one_letter_code
_entity_poly.pdbx_strand_id
1 'polypeptide(L)' 'PPPPPSHSFFTSIGTGSIYRFVRPVCYQGFPDDCLPEALQNANPRGIMRLLDGSLSRAPAV' A
#
# COMPACT_ATOMS: atom_id res chain seq x y z
N PRO A 1 16.68 -18.30 -11.19
CA PRO A 1 15.32 -18.42 -11.78
C PRO A 1 14.45 -19.32 -10.87
N PRO A 2 13.20 -18.97 -10.55
CA PRO A 2 12.34 -19.84 -9.74
C PRO A 2 11.89 -21.08 -10.54
N PRO A 3 11.46 -22.18 -9.89
CA PRO A 3 11.08 -23.41 -10.57
C PRO A 3 9.84 -23.23 -11.48
N PRO A 4 9.65 -24.10 -12.50
CA PRO A 4 8.78 -23.86 -13.66
C PRO A 4 7.30 -23.45 -13.47
N PRO A 5 6.60 -23.68 -12.34
CA PRO A 5 5.26 -23.10 -12.13
C PRO A 5 5.27 -21.84 -11.25
N SER A 6 6.42 -21.39 -10.76
CA SER A 6 6.53 -20.29 -9.81
C SER A 6 6.63 -18.94 -10.53
N HIS A 7 5.59 -18.12 -10.38
CA HIS A 7 5.54 -16.78 -10.93
C HIS A 7 6.53 -15.87 -10.17
N SER A 8 7.58 -15.39 -10.82
CA SER A 8 8.71 -14.69 -10.18
C SER A 8 8.35 -13.46 -9.34
N PHE A 9 7.19 -12.85 -9.58
CA PHE A 9 6.74 -11.63 -8.89
C PHE A 9 6.06 -11.89 -7.54
N PHE A 10 5.58 -13.11 -7.26
CA PHE A 10 4.76 -13.39 -6.09
C PHE A 10 5.06 -14.76 -5.47
N THR A 11 4.79 -14.89 -4.17
CA THR A 11 4.84 -16.17 -3.45
C THR A 11 3.42 -16.70 -3.17
N SER A 12 3.24 -18.01 -3.09
CA SER A 12 1.97 -18.63 -2.66
C SER A 12 1.81 -18.72 -1.14
N ILE A 13 2.91 -18.64 -0.38
CA ILE A 13 2.94 -18.80 1.08
C ILE A 13 3.69 -17.62 1.72
N GLY A 14 3.28 -17.27 2.95
CA GLY A 14 3.84 -16.15 3.72
C GLY A 14 3.05 -14.85 3.50
N THR A 15 3.30 -13.83 4.33
CA THR A 15 2.51 -12.59 4.35
C THR A 15 2.50 -11.85 3.01
N GLY A 16 3.57 -11.98 2.21
CA GLY A 16 3.66 -11.40 0.86
C GLY A 16 2.73 -12.02 -0.18
N SER A 17 2.10 -13.17 0.09
CA SER A 17 1.17 -13.82 -0.87
C SER A 17 -0.12 -13.03 -1.07
N ILE A 18 -0.50 -12.18 -0.11
CA ILE A 18 -1.69 -11.32 -0.18
C ILE A 18 -1.66 -10.38 -1.39
N TYR A 19 -0.47 -9.97 -1.84
CA TYR A 19 -0.31 -9.04 -2.96
C TYR A 19 -0.78 -9.61 -4.31
N ARG A 20 -1.04 -10.93 -4.40
CA ARG A 20 -1.61 -11.58 -5.59
C ARG A 20 -3.05 -11.19 -5.89
N PHE A 21 -3.77 -10.64 -4.89
CA PHE A 21 -5.21 -10.38 -4.98
C PHE A 21 -5.56 -8.89 -4.93
N VAL A 22 -4.55 -8.02 -4.95
CA VAL A 22 -4.73 -6.56 -4.86
C VAL A 22 -4.03 -5.86 -6.02
N ARG A 23 -4.39 -4.61 -6.27
CA ARG A 23 -3.75 -3.75 -7.27
C ARG A 23 -3.46 -2.37 -6.67
N PRO A 24 -2.29 -1.76 -6.95
CA PRO A 24 -2.03 -0.39 -6.53
C PRO A 24 -2.91 0.59 -7.32
N VAL A 25 -3.33 1.67 -6.66
CA VAL A 25 -4.11 2.77 -7.26
C VAL A 25 -3.55 4.10 -6.74
N CYS A 26 -3.38 5.07 -7.64
CA CYS A 26 -2.92 6.41 -7.29
C CYS A 26 -4.09 7.40 -7.39
N TYR A 27 -4.19 8.30 -6.41
CA TYR A 27 -5.18 9.37 -6.35
C TYR A 27 -4.45 10.72 -6.42
N GLN A 28 -4.86 11.62 -7.31
CA GLN A 28 -4.26 12.94 -7.47
C GLN A 28 -5.36 13.99 -7.63
N GLY A 29 -5.24 15.11 -6.91
CA GLY A 29 -6.19 16.23 -7.00
C GLY A 29 -7.55 15.97 -6.35
N PHE A 30 -7.67 14.96 -5.48
CA PHE A 30 -8.89 14.68 -4.73
C PHE A 30 -8.90 15.48 -3.42
N PRO A 31 -10.07 15.99 -2.97
CA PRO A 31 -10.22 16.52 -1.63
C PRO A 31 -10.07 15.41 -0.59
N ASP A 32 -9.57 15.74 0.61
CA ASP A 32 -9.22 14.77 1.65
C ASP A 32 -10.42 13.91 2.08
N ASP A 33 -11.60 14.52 2.21
CA ASP A 33 -12.83 13.81 2.60
C ASP A 33 -13.30 12.76 1.58
N CYS A 34 -12.88 12.88 0.31
CA CYS A 34 -13.19 11.92 -0.74
C CYS A 34 -12.13 10.81 -0.88
N LEU A 35 -10.99 10.93 -0.19
CA LEU A 35 -9.98 9.89 -0.19
C LEU A 35 -10.40 8.72 0.71
N PRO A 36 -9.97 7.49 0.40
CA PRO A 36 -10.09 6.38 1.33
C PRO A 36 -9.43 6.72 2.67
N GLU A 37 -10.02 6.29 3.79
CA GLU A 37 -9.50 6.56 5.15
C GLU A 37 -8.00 6.24 5.33
N ALA A 38 -7.48 5.24 4.60
CA ALA A 38 -6.07 4.85 4.65
C ALA A 38 -5.12 5.90 4.01
N LEU A 39 -5.63 6.74 3.12
CA LEU A 39 -4.86 7.76 2.39
C LEU A 39 -5.13 9.17 2.90
N GLN A 40 -6.15 9.38 3.75
CA GLN A 40 -6.45 10.69 4.35
C GLN A 40 -5.25 11.24 5.12
N ASN A 41 -5.07 12.56 5.06
CA ASN A 41 -3.92 13.26 5.64
C ASN A 41 -3.80 13.01 7.14
N ALA A 42 -4.93 13.04 7.86
CA ALA A 42 -5.01 12.80 9.30
C ALA A 42 -4.55 11.40 9.74
N ASN A 43 -4.44 10.43 8.82
CA ASN A 43 -4.15 9.03 9.12
C ASN A 43 -5.07 8.45 10.22
N PRO A 44 -6.41 8.45 10.03
CA PRO A 44 -7.35 8.00 11.06
C PRO A 44 -7.12 6.56 11.49
N ARG A 45 -6.52 5.72 10.62
CA ARG A 45 -6.20 4.32 10.92
C ARG A 45 -4.82 4.11 11.56
N GLY A 46 -4.00 5.14 11.69
CA GLY A 46 -2.67 5.07 12.29
C GLY A 46 -1.73 4.08 11.58
N ILE A 47 -1.93 3.82 10.29
CA ILE A 47 -1.15 2.83 9.54
C ILE A 47 0.23 3.37 9.18
N MET A 48 1.18 2.45 8.94
CA MET A 48 2.48 2.80 8.38
C MET A 48 2.33 3.21 6.93
N ARG A 49 2.82 4.40 6.59
CA ARG A 49 2.85 4.95 5.23
C ARG A 49 4.26 5.34 4.85
N LEU A 50 4.54 5.35 3.56
CA LEU A 50 5.79 5.89 3.03
C LEU A 50 5.52 7.32 2.56
N LEU A 51 6.07 8.30 3.29
CA LEU A 51 5.96 9.73 2.98
C LEU A 51 7.34 10.20 2.50
N ASP A 52 7.45 10.69 1.27
CA ASP A 52 8.70 11.16 0.66
C ASP A 52 9.90 10.22 0.84
N GLY A 53 9.65 8.91 0.72
CA GLY A 53 10.66 7.86 0.87
C GLY A 53 10.96 7.43 2.31
N SER A 54 10.31 8.03 3.32
CA SER A 54 10.47 7.71 4.74
C SER A 54 9.23 7.05 5.32
N LEU A 55 9.41 5.97 6.08
CA LEU A 55 8.31 5.27 6.74
C LEU A 55 7.82 6.06 7.97
N SER A 56 6.55 6.43 8.01
CA SER A 56 5.95 7.22 9.09
C SER A 56 4.49 6.85 9.36
N ARG A 57 4.03 7.10 10.59
CA ARG A 57 2.61 7.08 10.99
C ARG A 57 2.03 8.48 11.21
N ALA A 58 2.86 9.52 11.10
CA ALA A 58 2.45 10.89 11.29
C ALA A 58 1.38 11.28 10.24
N PRO A 59 0.54 12.28 10.54
CA PRO A 59 -0.29 12.89 9.53
C PRO A 59 0.58 13.44 8.40
N ALA A 60 0.09 13.32 7.16
CA ALA A 60 0.73 13.93 6.01
C ALA A 60 0.32 15.40 6.02
N VAL A 61 1.29 16.29 6.21
CA VAL A 61 1.09 17.75 6.28
C VAL A 61 0.99 18.32 4.87
#